data_AF-A0A8H3UGG5-F1
#
_entry.id   AF-A0A8H3UGG5-F1
#
_cell.length_a   1.000
_cell.length_b   1.000
_cell.length_c   1.000
_cell.angle_alpha   90.00
_cell.angle_beta   90.00
_cell.angle_gamma   90.00
#
_symmetry.space_group_name_H-M   'P 1'
#
loop_
_entity.id
_entity.type
_entity.pdbx_description
1 polymer ?
#
loop_
_entity_poly.entity_id
_entity_poly.type
_entity_poly.pdbx_seq_one_letter_code
_entity_poly.pdbx_strand_id
1 'polypeptide(L)'
;MSTTEELFNKDLNDVHLIYDYDVVVDGVHEKETGTIVSLVLDIPNKKITTMLGFSKGHWENAEEAHGDKRNPEDLERWRKLARIGIQTDRHMLSEQADIHTVETNRIYESASIQSLQSIAFMSVHSTHLAAKHSFSKTYTPSITLIADQGVQGDCHAGKTLQKSTAKSTTKPNVRQVHLLNYELFTSLASDGFQIQPGALGENITTYGIDLLNLATGSYLYFGIGEEGPVVQVTGLRNPGPGVEKFKSGLLDRVKYKAEGKTVRRLGVMGVVIRASILWPGGY
;
A
#
# COMPACT_ATOMS: atom_id res chain seq x y z
N MET A 1 -23.58 6.78 -26.72
CA MET A 1 -22.35 6.24 -26.12
C MET A 1 -22.12 7.06 -24.88
N SER A 2 -22.23 6.46 -23.69
CA SER A 2 -22.07 7.22 -22.46
C SER A 2 -20.60 7.57 -22.26
N THR A 3 -20.31 8.77 -21.76
CA THR A 3 -18.94 9.21 -21.49
C THR A 3 -18.34 8.44 -20.31
N THR A 4 -17.01 8.42 -20.19
CA THR A 4 -16.29 7.78 -19.06
C THR A 4 -16.73 8.34 -17.70
N GLU A 5 -17.20 9.59 -17.68
CA GLU A 5 -17.77 10.27 -16.51
C GLU A 5 -19.20 9.76 -16.18
N GLU A 6 -20.00 9.45 -17.21
CA GLU A 6 -21.30 8.78 -17.04
C GLU A 6 -21.15 7.31 -16.62
N LEU A 7 -20.10 6.62 -17.07
CA LEU A 7 -19.76 5.26 -16.61
C LEU A 7 -19.23 5.27 -15.16
N PHE A 8 -18.41 6.25 -14.79
CA PHE A 8 -17.93 6.45 -13.41
C PHE A 8 -19.06 6.80 -12.43
N ASN A 9 -20.00 7.65 -12.85
CA ASN A 9 -21.21 7.94 -12.07
C ASN A 9 -22.18 6.75 -12.01
N LYS A 10 -22.10 5.81 -12.96
CA LYS A 10 -22.91 4.59 -12.95
C LYS A 10 -22.40 3.55 -11.95
N ASP A 11 -21.09 3.49 -11.73
CA ASP A 11 -20.45 2.55 -10.78
C ASP A 11 -20.50 3.03 -9.31
N LEU A 12 -20.81 4.31 -9.05
CA LEU A 12 -21.01 4.87 -7.71
C LEU A 12 -22.38 4.54 -7.08
N ASN A 13 -23.25 3.81 -7.80
CA ASN A 13 -24.64 3.66 -7.37
C ASN A 13 -24.84 2.69 -6.20
N ASP A 14 -23.92 1.75 -5.95
CA ASP A 14 -23.95 0.89 -4.76
C ASP A 14 -22.56 0.28 -4.50
N VAL A 15 -21.77 0.84 -3.57
CA VAL A 15 -20.52 0.21 -3.12
C VAL A 15 -20.83 -0.79 -2.02
N HIS A 16 -20.87 -2.08 -2.34
CA HIS A 16 -20.98 -3.16 -1.34
C HIS A 16 -19.60 -3.57 -0.82
N LEU A 17 -19.35 -3.36 0.47
CA LEU A 17 -18.21 -3.95 1.18
C LEU A 17 -18.69 -5.17 1.97
N ILE A 18 -17.93 -6.26 2.02
CA ILE A 18 -18.19 -7.42 2.89
C ILE A 18 -16.89 -7.73 3.62
N TYR A 19 -16.90 -7.65 4.94
CA TYR A 19 -15.77 -8.01 5.80
C TYR A 19 -16.04 -9.34 6.52
N ASP A 20 -15.19 -10.34 6.27
CA ASP A 20 -15.06 -11.56 7.08
C ASP A 20 -13.58 -11.69 7.48
N TYR A 21 -13.30 -11.84 8.77
CA TYR A 21 -11.95 -11.93 9.32
C TYR A 21 -11.67 -13.38 9.74
N ASP A 22 -10.85 -14.09 8.95
CA ASP A 22 -10.32 -15.42 9.30
C ASP A 22 -8.84 -15.31 9.71
N VAL A 23 -8.46 -15.92 10.84
CA VAL A 23 -7.07 -16.04 11.26
C VAL A 23 -6.65 -17.50 11.20
N VAL A 24 -5.45 -17.76 10.67
CA VAL A 24 -4.90 -19.11 10.57
C VAL A 24 -3.98 -19.36 11.77
N VAL A 25 -4.38 -20.28 12.66
CA VAL A 25 -3.54 -20.76 13.77
C VAL A 25 -3.27 -22.25 13.54
N ASP A 26 -2.00 -22.64 13.51
CA ASP A 26 -1.56 -24.03 13.30
C ASP A 26 -2.19 -24.73 12.07
N GLY A 27 -2.45 -23.97 11.00
CA GLY A 27 -3.01 -24.50 9.75
C GLY A 27 -4.53 -24.69 9.74
N VAL A 28 -5.22 -24.27 10.80
CA VAL A 28 -6.69 -24.25 10.89
C VAL A 28 -7.19 -22.81 10.77
N HIS A 29 -8.17 -22.57 9.90
CA HIS A 29 -8.87 -21.29 9.83
C HIS A 29 -9.80 -21.16 11.05
N GLU A 30 -9.43 -20.29 11.99
CA GLU A 30 -10.25 -19.94 13.14
C GLU A 30 -10.90 -18.57 12.93
N LYS A 31 -12.23 -18.51 13.09
CA LYS A 31 -12.97 -17.26 13.08
C LYS A 31 -12.77 -16.55 14.41
N GLU A 32 -12.23 -15.34 14.37
CA GLU A 32 -11.90 -14.61 15.62
C GLU A 32 -13.15 -14.13 16.36
N THR A 33 -14.15 -13.65 15.63
CA THR A 33 -15.44 -13.21 16.21
C THR A 33 -16.65 -13.79 15.48
N GLY A 34 -16.45 -14.26 14.25
CA GLY A 34 -17.51 -14.73 13.37
C GLY A 34 -18.48 -13.62 12.96
N THR A 35 -18.18 -12.33 13.17
CA THR A 35 -19.04 -11.19 12.81
C THR A 35 -18.85 -10.80 11.35
N ILE A 36 -19.95 -10.58 10.63
CA ILE A 36 -19.94 -10.04 9.26
C ILE A 36 -20.40 -8.59 9.28
N VAL A 37 -19.76 -7.74 8.48
CA VAL A 37 -20.19 -6.36 8.28
C VAL A 37 -20.26 -6.09 6.79
N SER A 38 -21.40 -5.57 6.33
CA SER A 38 -21.58 -5.05 4.99
C SER A 38 -22.05 -3.60 5.03
N LEU A 39 -21.58 -2.81 4.08
CA LEU A 39 -21.90 -1.39 3.99
C LEU A 39 -22.18 -1.03 2.54
N VAL A 40 -23.21 -0.23 2.32
CA VAL A 40 -23.66 0.30 1.03
C VAL A 40 -23.70 1.82 1.11
N LEU A 41 -22.99 2.47 0.19
CA LEU A 41 -23.01 3.92 0.01
C LEU A 41 -23.83 4.27 -1.23
N ASP A 42 -24.96 4.95 -1.01
CA ASP A 42 -25.80 5.53 -2.05
C ASP A 42 -25.50 7.04 -2.10
N ILE A 43 -24.50 7.38 -2.90
CA ILE A 43 -24.00 8.76 -3.04
C ILE A 43 -25.05 9.68 -3.67
N PRO A 44 -25.79 9.28 -4.72
CA PRO A 44 -26.86 10.11 -5.29
C PRO A 44 -27.93 10.50 -4.29
N ASN A 45 -28.40 9.54 -3.47
CA ASN A 45 -29.45 9.80 -2.49
C ASN A 45 -28.92 10.25 -1.13
N LYS A 46 -27.59 10.38 -0.98
CA LYS A 46 -26.94 10.73 0.27
C LYS A 46 -27.35 9.80 1.41
N LYS A 47 -27.30 8.49 1.18
CA LYS A 47 -27.63 7.47 2.19
C LYS A 47 -26.47 6.51 2.39
N ILE A 48 -26.29 6.07 3.63
CA ILE A 48 -25.40 4.98 3.98
C ILE A 48 -26.20 3.91 4.70
N THR A 49 -26.08 2.67 4.25
CA THR A 49 -26.78 1.52 4.86
C THR A 49 -25.74 0.50 5.30
N THR A 50 -25.79 0.11 6.57
CA THR A 50 -24.90 -0.91 7.14
C THR A 50 -25.73 -2.13 7.52
N MET A 51 -25.20 -3.31 7.27
CA MET A 51 -25.72 -4.59 7.74
C MET A 51 -24.63 -5.27 8.57
N LEU A 52 -24.90 -5.53 9.83
CA LEU A 52 -24.04 -6.25 10.76
C LEU A 52 -24.65 -7.62 11.05
N GLY A 53 -23.84 -8.66 11.11
CA GLY A 53 -24.26 -10.00 11.50
C GLY A 53 -23.34 -10.55 12.57
N PHE A 54 -23.75 -10.44 13.84
CA PHE A 54 -22.99 -10.96 14.98
C PHE A 54 -23.18 -12.47 15.10
N SER A 55 -22.12 -13.20 15.45
CA SER A 55 -22.27 -14.60 15.85
C SER A 55 -23.12 -14.69 17.11
N LYS A 56 -23.90 -15.77 17.25
CA LYS A 56 -24.77 -16.00 18.41
C LYS A 56 -24.06 -15.79 19.73
N GLY A 57 -22.85 -16.35 19.89
CA GLY A 57 -22.07 -16.20 21.11
C GLY A 57 -21.72 -14.75 21.46
N HIS A 58 -21.36 -13.93 20.48
CA HIS A 58 -21.03 -12.52 20.71
C HIS A 58 -22.27 -11.66 20.98
N TRP A 59 -23.42 -12.02 20.40
CA TRP A 59 -24.67 -11.30 20.62
C TRP A 59 -25.30 -11.60 21.98
N GLU A 60 -25.40 -12.89 22.33
CA GLU A 60 -26.06 -13.32 23.57
C GLU A 60 -25.20 -13.08 24.83
N ASN A 61 -23.88 -12.91 24.66
CA ASN A 61 -22.92 -12.66 25.75
C ASN A 61 -22.18 -11.32 25.54
N ALA A 62 -22.93 -10.25 25.27
CA ALA A 62 -22.37 -8.94 24.89
C ALA A 62 -21.34 -8.38 25.89
N GLU A 63 -21.56 -8.56 27.20
CA GLU A 63 -20.60 -8.10 28.22
C GLU A 63 -19.25 -8.84 28.14
N GLU A 64 -19.27 -10.13 27.82
CA GLU A 64 -18.04 -10.93 27.62
C GLU A 64 -17.38 -10.63 26.27
N ALA A 65 -18.14 -10.09 25.31
CA ALA A 65 -17.64 -9.64 24.02
C ALA A 65 -16.93 -8.27 24.09
N HIS A 66 -17.02 -7.54 25.20
CA HIS A 66 -16.22 -6.33 25.43
C HIS A 66 -14.73 -6.68 25.67
N GLY A 67 -13.82 -5.74 25.38
CA GLY A 67 -12.37 -5.92 25.59
C GLY A 67 -11.50 -5.30 24.49
N ASP A 68 -10.19 -5.52 24.56
CA ASP A 68 -9.23 -5.11 23.53
C ASP A 68 -8.60 -6.34 22.86
N LYS A 69 -8.73 -6.46 21.54
CA LYS A 69 -8.14 -7.56 20.76
C LYS A 69 -6.63 -7.72 20.92
N ARG A 70 -5.92 -6.65 21.31
CA ARG A 70 -4.47 -6.67 21.55
C ARG A 70 -4.13 -7.30 22.90
N ASN A 71 -5.11 -7.45 23.79
CA ASN A 71 -5.01 -8.24 25.00
C ASN A 71 -5.26 -9.72 24.65
N PRO A 72 -4.26 -10.61 24.83
CA PRO A 72 -4.41 -12.03 24.51
C PRO A 72 -5.55 -12.73 25.26
N GLU A 73 -5.86 -12.30 26.49
CA GLU A 73 -6.94 -12.89 27.29
C GLU A 73 -8.33 -12.55 26.74
N ASP A 74 -8.50 -11.32 26.25
CA ASP A 74 -9.74 -10.87 25.61
C ASP A 74 -9.93 -11.55 24.25
N LEU A 75 -8.85 -11.64 23.46
CA LEU A 75 -8.89 -12.32 22.16
C LEU A 75 -9.24 -13.82 22.29
N GLU A 76 -8.65 -14.51 23.27
CA GLU A 76 -8.97 -15.91 23.54
C GLU A 76 -10.41 -16.08 24.04
N ARG A 77 -10.93 -15.14 24.83
CA ARG A 77 -12.35 -15.12 25.22
C ARG A 77 -13.27 -14.94 24.00
N TRP A 78 -12.96 -14.01 23.10
CA TRP A 78 -13.73 -13.77 21.89
C TRP A 78 -13.74 -14.99 20.94
N ARG A 79 -12.59 -15.66 20.77
CA ARG A 79 -12.52 -16.91 20.00
C ARG A 79 -13.41 -18.01 20.56
N LYS A 80 -13.54 -18.10 21.89
CA LYS A 80 -14.50 -19.03 22.53
C LYS A 80 -15.94 -18.65 22.23
N LEU A 81 -16.29 -17.37 22.28
CA LEU A 81 -17.62 -16.88 21.92
C LEU A 81 -17.94 -17.15 20.44
N ALA A 82 -16.98 -17.03 19.52
CA ALA A 82 -17.16 -17.28 18.10
C ALA A 82 -17.52 -18.75 17.77
N ARG A 83 -17.22 -19.68 18.69
CA ARG A 83 -17.54 -21.12 18.58
C ARG A 83 -18.93 -21.48 19.11
N ILE A 84 -19.67 -20.53 19.69
CA ILE A 84 -21.04 -20.76 20.20
C ILE A 84 -22.04 -20.53 19.06
N GLY A 85 -22.80 -21.58 18.73
CA GLY A 85 -23.78 -21.60 17.64
C GLY A 85 -23.18 -22.14 16.33
N ILE A 86 -24.00 -22.18 15.27
CA ILE A 86 -23.53 -22.55 13.92
C ILE A 86 -23.39 -21.30 13.04
N GLN A 87 -22.75 -21.43 11.86
CA GLN A 87 -22.47 -20.29 10.97
C GLN A 87 -23.72 -19.46 10.62
N THR A 88 -24.89 -20.08 10.55
CA THR A 88 -26.17 -19.42 10.23
C THR A 88 -26.84 -18.79 11.45
N ASP A 89 -26.39 -19.08 12.67
CA ASP A 89 -26.93 -18.48 13.91
C ASP A 89 -26.33 -17.09 14.09
N ARG A 90 -26.95 -16.10 13.42
CA ARG A 90 -26.49 -14.72 13.43
C ARG A 90 -27.59 -13.77 13.84
N HIS A 91 -27.24 -12.81 14.68
CA HIS A 91 -28.09 -11.66 14.91
C HIS A 91 -27.79 -10.59 13.88
N MET A 92 -28.77 -10.33 13.01
CA MET A 92 -28.64 -9.37 11.91
C MET A 92 -29.20 -8.01 12.35
N LEU A 93 -28.38 -6.97 12.23
CA LEU A 93 -28.80 -5.58 12.38
C LEU A 93 -28.61 -4.88 11.05
N SER A 94 -29.60 -4.07 10.65
CA SER A 94 -29.48 -3.22 9.48
C SER A 94 -29.92 -1.82 9.84
N GLU A 95 -29.04 -0.85 9.60
CA GLU A 95 -29.23 0.55 9.97
C GLU A 95 -28.92 1.43 8.77
N GLN A 96 -29.68 2.52 8.63
CA GLN A 96 -29.48 3.49 7.56
C GLN A 96 -29.37 4.89 8.15
N ALA A 97 -28.44 5.69 7.61
CA ALA A 97 -28.24 7.08 7.99
C ALA A 97 -28.18 8.01 6.77
N ASP A 98 -28.44 9.29 7.01
CA ASP A 98 -28.28 10.37 6.05
C ASP A 98 -26.83 10.84 5.97
N ILE A 99 -26.33 10.97 4.74
CA ILE A 99 -25.04 11.61 4.44
C ILE A 99 -25.28 13.12 4.35
N HIS A 100 -24.96 13.83 5.42
CA HIS A 100 -25.25 15.26 5.51
C HIS A 100 -24.40 16.11 4.54
N THR A 101 -23.12 15.77 4.38
CA THR A 101 -22.19 16.48 3.50
C THR A 101 -21.33 15.49 2.72
N VAL A 102 -21.13 15.74 1.42
CA VAL A 102 -20.16 15.05 0.57
C VAL A 102 -19.19 16.11 0.06
N GLU A 103 -17.97 16.14 0.60
CA GLU A 103 -16.94 17.13 0.25
C GLU A 103 -15.85 16.51 -0.61
N THR A 104 -15.41 17.22 -1.65
CA THR A 104 -14.26 16.85 -2.47
C THR A 104 -13.00 17.55 -1.95
N ASN A 105 -12.52 17.14 -0.76
CA ASN A 105 -11.33 17.76 -0.18
C ASN A 105 -10.04 17.08 -0.62
N ARG A 106 -9.11 17.87 -1.16
CA ARG A 106 -7.70 17.51 -1.33
C ARG A 106 -6.99 17.52 0.02
N ILE A 107 -6.88 16.32 0.60
CA ILE A 107 -5.89 15.82 1.59
C ILE A 107 -5.99 16.35 3.04
N TYR A 108 -5.84 15.40 3.98
CA TYR A 108 -6.01 15.44 5.44
C TYR A 108 -5.16 16.45 6.23
N GLU A 109 -5.80 17.11 7.20
CA GLU A 109 -5.20 17.57 8.47
C GLU A 109 -5.84 16.79 9.63
N SER A 110 -5.06 16.49 10.66
CA SER A 110 -5.29 15.50 11.73
C SER A 110 -6.38 15.86 12.75
N ALA A 111 -7.36 14.97 13.00
CA ALA A 111 -7.98 14.74 14.32
C ALA A 111 -8.91 13.50 14.37
N SER A 112 -8.71 12.67 15.40
CA SER A 112 -9.53 11.53 15.91
C SER A 112 -9.65 10.25 15.06
N ILE A 113 -9.09 9.17 15.64
CA ILE A 113 -9.14 7.78 15.18
C ILE A 113 -10.55 7.23 15.43
N GLN A 114 -11.33 6.92 14.38
CA GLN A 114 -12.37 5.87 14.35
C GLN A 114 -13.16 5.90 13.03
N SER A 115 -12.70 5.16 12.00
CA SER A 115 -13.53 4.51 10.95
C SER A 115 -12.66 4.13 9.74
N LEU A 116 -12.24 2.86 9.69
CA LEU A 116 -11.43 2.28 8.62
C LEU A 116 -11.95 0.86 8.44
N GLN A 117 -12.55 0.51 7.31
CA GLN A 117 -11.92 -0.11 6.13
C GLN A 117 -13.02 -0.12 5.02
N SER A 118 -12.78 0.05 3.71
CA SER A 118 -11.62 -0.16 2.85
C SER A 118 -11.21 1.10 2.12
N ILE A 119 -10.16 1.72 2.62
CA ILE A 119 -9.29 2.59 1.85
C ILE A 119 -8.11 1.69 1.47
N ALA A 120 -7.64 1.71 0.22
CA ALA A 120 -6.35 1.10 -0.09
C ALA A 120 -5.31 1.83 0.77
N PHE A 121 -4.91 1.22 1.89
CA PHE A 121 -3.92 1.85 2.75
C PHE A 121 -2.62 1.90 1.97
N MET A 122 -2.13 3.13 1.79
CA MET A 122 -0.80 3.33 1.27
C MET A 122 0.15 2.57 2.20
N SER A 123 1.00 1.76 1.60
CA SER A 123 1.89 0.89 2.36
C SER A 123 3.19 0.69 1.63
N VAL A 124 4.21 0.32 2.39
CA VAL A 124 5.40 -0.32 1.83
C VAL A 124 5.14 -1.81 1.88
N HIS A 125 5.06 -2.39 0.69
CA HIS A 125 4.90 -3.81 0.50
C HIS A 125 6.16 -4.57 0.91
N SER A 126 7.33 -4.10 0.47
CA SER A 126 8.62 -4.72 0.80
C SER A 126 9.79 -3.77 0.60
N THR A 127 10.91 -4.09 1.25
CA THR A 127 12.16 -3.33 1.19
C THR A 127 13.33 -4.17 0.69
N HIS A 128 14.27 -3.53 0.00
CA HIS A 128 15.37 -4.20 -0.70
C HIS A 128 16.64 -3.33 -0.74
N LEU A 129 17.80 -3.97 -0.76
CA LEU A 129 19.08 -3.30 -1.00
C LEU A 129 20.05 -4.20 -1.79
N ALA A 130 21.09 -3.59 -2.33
CA ALA A 130 22.22 -4.32 -2.88
C ALA A 130 23.54 -3.64 -2.50
N ALA A 131 24.42 -4.36 -1.79
CA ALA A 131 25.72 -3.85 -1.37
C ALA A 131 26.72 -3.65 -2.52
N LYS A 132 26.49 -4.31 -3.66
CA LYS A 132 27.31 -4.19 -4.87
C LYS A 132 26.43 -3.73 -6.03
N HIS A 133 27.04 -3.15 -7.06
CA HIS A 133 26.33 -2.79 -8.28
C HIS A 133 25.76 -4.04 -8.97
N SER A 134 24.48 -4.30 -8.73
CA SER A 134 23.65 -5.29 -9.40
C SER A 134 22.38 -4.62 -9.94
N PHE A 135 21.76 -5.23 -10.95
CA PHE A 135 20.49 -4.73 -11.49
C PHE A 135 19.36 -4.91 -10.48
N SER A 136 19.27 -6.13 -9.91
CA SER A 136 18.28 -6.50 -8.90
C SER A 136 18.83 -6.29 -7.49
N LYS A 137 17.91 -6.10 -6.54
CA LYS A 137 18.18 -5.97 -5.10
C LYS A 137 17.56 -7.14 -4.34
N THR A 138 18.13 -7.46 -3.19
CA THR A 138 17.69 -8.57 -2.35
C THR A 138 16.68 -8.07 -1.34
N TYR A 139 15.64 -8.86 -1.08
CA TYR A 139 14.70 -8.63 0.02
C TYR A 139 15.45 -8.40 1.34
N THR A 140 15.03 -7.39 2.07
CA THR A 140 15.56 -7.02 3.38
C THR A 140 14.36 -6.72 4.30
N PRO A 141 14.24 -7.33 5.48
CA PRO A 141 13.08 -7.14 6.36
C PRO A 141 12.80 -5.68 6.76
N SER A 142 13.85 -4.85 6.76
CA SER A 142 13.78 -3.41 6.97
C SER A 142 15.00 -2.76 6.33
N ILE A 143 14.92 -1.47 6.01
CA ILE A 143 16.08 -0.69 5.56
C ILE A 143 16.24 0.57 6.38
N THR A 144 17.49 0.96 6.67
CA THR A 144 17.78 2.23 7.35
C THR A 144 17.98 3.31 6.29
N LEU A 145 17.15 4.36 6.34
CA LEU A 145 17.33 5.55 5.51
C LEU A 145 18.18 6.57 6.26
N ILE A 146 19.24 7.05 5.61
CA ILE A 146 20.17 8.04 6.13
C ILE A 146 20.02 9.33 5.32
N ALA A 147 19.73 10.43 6.00
CA ALA A 147 19.56 11.75 5.39
C ALA A 147 20.76 12.12 4.51
N ASP A 148 20.46 12.65 3.32
CA ASP A 148 21.42 12.99 2.26
C ASP A 148 22.36 11.86 1.79
N GLN A 149 22.12 10.62 2.21
CA GLN A 149 22.96 9.49 1.88
C GLN A 149 22.18 8.36 1.20
N GLY A 150 20.91 8.13 1.52
CA GLY A 150 20.12 7.04 0.94
C GLY A 150 20.00 5.84 1.87
N VAL A 151 19.91 4.64 1.27
CA VAL A 151 19.76 3.39 2.02
C VAL A 151 21.10 2.92 2.57
N GLN A 152 21.21 2.73 3.88
CA GLN A 152 22.42 2.21 4.51
C GLN A 152 22.82 0.86 3.89
N GLY A 153 24.08 0.75 3.43
CA GLY A 153 24.61 -0.46 2.82
C GLY A 153 24.20 -0.70 1.37
N ASP A 154 23.44 0.20 0.73
CA ASP A 154 23.17 0.13 -0.71
C ASP A 154 24.30 0.76 -1.54
N CYS A 155 24.61 0.17 -2.70
CA CYS A 155 25.65 0.66 -3.60
C CYS A 155 25.37 2.05 -4.18
N HIS A 156 24.10 2.49 -4.17
CA HIS A 156 23.73 3.84 -4.60
C HIS A 156 23.80 4.86 -3.47
N ALA A 157 24.14 4.46 -2.25
CA ALA A 157 24.26 5.37 -1.13
C ALA A 157 25.46 6.31 -1.27
N GLY A 158 25.29 7.54 -0.81
CA GLY A 158 26.30 8.59 -0.79
C GLY A 158 25.74 9.95 -1.24
N LYS A 159 26.41 11.02 -0.79
CA LYS A 159 26.06 12.41 -1.10
C LYS A 159 26.26 12.77 -2.58
N THR A 160 27.20 12.10 -3.24
CA THR A 160 27.54 12.35 -4.65
C THR A 160 27.22 11.14 -5.51
N LEU A 161 26.91 11.40 -6.78
CA LEU A 161 26.47 10.37 -7.71
C LEU A 161 27.55 9.28 -7.87
N GLN A 162 27.24 8.05 -7.49
CA GLN A 162 28.10 6.89 -7.75
C GLN A 162 28.18 6.65 -9.27
N LYS A 163 29.39 6.50 -9.81
CA LYS A 163 29.63 6.07 -11.19
C LYS A 163 30.23 4.67 -11.17
N SER A 164 29.85 3.83 -12.12
CA SER A 164 30.46 2.51 -12.33
C SER A 164 31.96 2.59 -12.67
N THR A 165 32.44 3.76 -13.05
CA THR A 165 33.86 4.09 -13.22
C THR A 165 34.39 4.74 -11.94
N ALA A 166 35.59 4.37 -11.47
CA ALA A 166 36.26 4.89 -10.27
C ALA A 166 36.57 6.42 -10.25
N LYS A 167 35.95 7.21 -11.13
CA LYS A 167 36.07 8.68 -11.13
C LYS A 167 35.12 9.30 -10.11
N SER A 168 35.72 9.96 -9.12
CA SER A 168 35.02 10.87 -8.21
C SER A 168 34.22 11.92 -8.99
N THR A 169 33.02 12.25 -8.51
CA THR A 169 32.20 13.32 -9.04
C THR A 169 31.67 14.17 -7.89
N THR A 170 31.56 15.46 -8.12
CA THR A 170 30.96 16.43 -7.18
C THR A 170 29.46 16.60 -7.40
N LYS A 171 28.89 15.94 -8.43
CA LYS A 171 27.46 16.06 -8.72
C LYS A 171 26.64 15.46 -7.58
N PRO A 172 25.64 16.18 -7.04
CA PRO A 172 24.76 15.65 -6.01
C PRO A 172 24.09 14.35 -6.45
N ASN A 173 23.98 13.40 -5.51
CA ASN A 173 23.25 12.18 -5.74
C ASN A 173 21.76 12.44 -5.62
N VAL A 174 21.07 12.52 -6.76
CA VAL A 174 19.60 12.64 -6.81
C VAL A 174 18.90 11.28 -6.85
N ARG A 175 19.64 10.18 -6.70
CA ARG A 175 19.18 8.79 -6.89
C ARG A 175 19.48 7.93 -5.67
N GLN A 176 19.36 8.52 -4.48
CA GLN A 176 19.73 7.88 -3.22
C GLN A 176 18.80 6.71 -2.86
N VAL A 177 17.52 6.80 -3.26
CA VAL A 177 16.50 5.76 -3.04
C VAL A 177 15.69 5.57 -4.31
N HIS A 178 15.38 4.32 -4.65
CA HIS A 178 14.49 3.96 -5.76
C HIS A 178 13.17 3.40 -5.22
N LEU A 179 12.05 3.89 -5.75
CA LEU A 179 10.72 3.46 -5.35
C LEU A 179 9.95 2.93 -6.56
N LEU A 180 9.09 1.94 -6.36
CA LEU A 180 8.28 1.33 -7.41
C LEU A 180 6.94 0.82 -6.88
N ASN A 181 5.91 1.00 -7.69
CA ASN A 181 4.54 0.54 -7.46
C ASN A 181 4.40 -0.97 -7.59
N TYR A 182 3.82 -1.62 -6.59
CA TYR A 182 3.51 -3.04 -6.64
C TYR A 182 2.57 -3.38 -7.83
N GLU A 183 1.66 -2.46 -8.16
CA GLU A 183 0.70 -2.58 -9.25
C GLU A 183 1.38 -2.80 -10.61
N LEU A 184 2.63 -2.33 -10.78
CA LEU A 184 3.41 -2.62 -11.98
C LEU A 184 3.66 -4.12 -12.13
N PHE A 185 3.96 -4.85 -11.05
CA PHE A 185 4.22 -6.29 -11.12
C PHE A 185 2.96 -7.05 -11.54
N THR A 186 1.80 -6.68 -11.02
CA THR A 186 0.50 -7.27 -11.43
C THR A 186 0.23 -7.02 -12.91
N SER A 187 0.48 -5.79 -13.39
CA SER A 187 0.34 -5.46 -14.81
C SER A 187 1.32 -6.26 -15.67
N LEU A 188 2.59 -6.38 -15.25
CA LEU A 188 3.62 -7.12 -16.00
C LEU A 188 3.36 -8.63 -16.00
N ALA A 189 2.83 -9.19 -14.91
CA ALA A 189 2.44 -10.60 -14.84
C ALA A 189 1.34 -10.94 -15.86
N SER A 190 0.38 -10.02 -16.06
CA SER A 190 -0.66 -10.14 -17.10
C SER A 190 -0.08 -10.13 -18.52
N ASP A 191 1.04 -9.44 -18.72
CA ASP A 191 1.82 -9.45 -19.96
C ASP A 191 2.77 -10.65 -20.08
N GLY A 192 2.68 -11.64 -19.18
CA GLY A 192 3.52 -12.85 -19.16
C GLY A 192 4.87 -12.68 -18.44
N PHE A 193 5.14 -11.53 -17.83
CA PHE A 193 6.36 -11.26 -17.11
C PHE A 193 6.20 -11.52 -15.61
N GLN A 194 6.49 -12.75 -15.19
CA GLN A 194 6.66 -13.07 -13.77
C GLN A 194 7.94 -12.40 -13.23
N ILE A 195 7.79 -11.40 -12.36
CA ILE A 195 8.88 -10.59 -11.78
C ILE A 195 8.56 -10.34 -10.30
N GLN A 196 9.54 -10.55 -9.43
CA GLN A 196 9.39 -10.36 -7.98
C GLN A 196 9.79 -8.94 -7.55
N PRO A 197 9.26 -8.43 -6.42
CA PRO A 197 9.78 -7.22 -5.79
C PRO A 197 11.30 -7.25 -5.58
N GLY A 198 11.94 -6.10 -5.73
CA GLY A 198 13.39 -5.90 -5.71
C GLY A 198 14.09 -6.24 -7.03
N ALA A 199 13.47 -7.07 -7.88
CA ALA A 199 14.11 -7.55 -9.11
C ALA A 199 14.36 -6.43 -10.13
N LEU A 200 13.56 -5.36 -10.09
CA LEU A 200 13.71 -4.19 -10.96
C LEU A 200 14.59 -3.10 -10.34
N GLY A 201 15.29 -3.38 -9.24
CA GLY A 201 16.30 -2.50 -8.66
C GLY A 201 15.74 -1.34 -7.83
N GLU A 202 14.47 -1.42 -7.42
CA GLU A 202 13.88 -0.57 -6.40
C GLU A 202 14.37 -0.95 -5.00
N ASN A 203 14.48 0.04 -4.11
CA ASN A 203 14.70 -0.19 -2.69
C ASN A 203 13.37 -0.37 -1.94
N ILE A 204 12.33 0.36 -2.37
CA ILE A 204 11.04 0.38 -1.72
C ILE A 204 9.97 0.01 -2.74
N THR A 205 9.24 -1.07 -2.48
CA THR A 205 8.03 -1.40 -3.22
C THR A 205 6.84 -0.87 -2.45
N THR A 206 6.08 0.03 -3.05
CA THR A 206 4.89 0.65 -2.44
C THR A 206 3.62 0.01 -2.97
N TYR A 207 2.51 0.13 -2.24
CA TYR A 207 1.18 -0.27 -2.69
C TYR A 207 0.19 0.85 -2.38
N GLY A 208 -0.77 1.10 -3.28
CA GLY A 208 -1.86 2.06 -3.07
C GLY A 208 -1.50 3.54 -3.29
N ILE A 209 -0.31 3.84 -3.85
CA ILE A 209 0.14 5.21 -4.13
C ILE A 209 0.60 5.35 -5.58
N ASP A 210 0.06 6.31 -6.34
CA ASP A 210 0.49 6.56 -7.72
C ASP A 210 1.79 7.38 -7.78
N LEU A 211 2.93 6.71 -7.70
CA LEU A 211 4.24 7.37 -7.73
C LEU A 211 4.52 8.07 -9.07
N LEU A 212 3.95 7.60 -10.18
CA LEU A 212 4.30 8.09 -11.52
C LEU A 212 3.72 9.48 -11.79
N ASN A 213 2.65 9.85 -11.10
CA ASN A 213 2.00 11.15 -11.20
C ASN A 213 2.41 12.14 -10.09
N LEU A 214 3.34 11.76 -9.22
CA LEU A 214 3.92 12.69 -8.25
C LEU A 214 4.80 13.74 -8.94
N ALA A 215 4.67 14.98 -8.49
CA ALA A 215 5.55 16.06 -8.95
C ALA A 215 6.98 15.85 -8.42
N THR A 216 7.98 16.22 -9.23
CA THR A 216 9.34 16.38 -8.70
C THR A 216 9.32 17.41 -7.57
N GLY A 217 9.91 17.07 -6.42
CA GLY A 217 9.89 17.87 -5.21
C GLY A 217 8.85 17.42 -4.18
N SER A 218 7.92 16.52 -4.52
CA SER A 218 6.97 15.94 -3.57
C SER A 218 7.70 15.18 -2.46
N TYR A 219 7.20 15.29 -1.23
CA TYR A 219 7.72 14.57 -0.07
C TYR A 219 6.84 13.35 0.23
N LEU A 220 7.48 12.20 0.35
CA LEU A 220 6.88 10.95 0.79
C LEU A 220 7.25 10.72 2.24
N TYR A 221 6.25 10.72 3.11
CA TYR A 221 6.37 10.41 4.52
C TYR A 221 6.04 8.93 4.71
N PHE A 222 6.96 8.19 5.31
CA PHE A 222 6.72 6.79 5.64
C PHE A 222 6.53 6.67 7.15
N GLY A 223 5.41 6.13 7.60
CA GLY A 223 5.05 6.07 9.02
C GLY A 223 4.09 7.18 9.47
N ILE A 224 3.45 6.96 10.62
CA ILE A 224 2.53 7.91 11.25
C ILE A 224 3.34 8.93 12.07
N GLY A 225 3.13 10.22 11.81
CA GLY A 225 3.72 11.31 12.61
C GLY A 225 5.14 11.74 12.20
N GLU A 226 5.87 12.37 13.13
CA GLU A 226 7.14 13.05 12.85
C GLU A 226 8.39 12.14 12.90
N GLU A 227 8.27 10.87 13.30
CA GLU A 227 9.42 9.98 13.56
C GLU A 227 9.83 9.11 12.35
N GLY A 228 8.96 8.99 11.37
CA GLY A 228 9.17 8.17 10.19
C GLY A 228 10.10 8.82 9.15
N PRO A 229 10.76 8.05 8.27
CA PRO A 229 11.67 8.65 7.30
C PRO A 229 10.89 9.41 6.22
N VAL A 230 11.56 10.41 5.63
CA VAL A 230 10.98 11.24 4.57
C VAL A 230 11.87 11.19 3.34
N VAL A 231 11.27 10.97 2.18
CA VAL A 231 11.95 10.95 0.88
C VAL A 231 11.36 12.02 -0.02
N GLN A 232 12.20 12.90 -0.56
CA GLN A 232 11.78 13.82 -1.60
C GLN A 232 11.96 13.19 -2.98
N VAL A 233 10.91 13.20 -3.79
CA VAL A 233 10.91 12.69 -5.16
C VAL A 233 11.76 13.61 -6.04
N THR A 234 12.73 13.03 -6.75
CA THR A 234 13.61 13.76 -7.69
C THR A 234 13.24 13.53 -9.16
N GLY A 235 12.34 12.59 -9.42
CA GLY A 235 11.73 12.35 -10.73
C GLY A 235 11.62 10.87 -11.09
N LEU A 236 11.10 10.63 -12.29
CA LEU A 236 10.90 9.28 -12.81
C LEU A 236 12.23 8.54 -13.03
N ARG A 237 12.25 7.24 -12.74
CA ARG A 237 13.32 6.35 -13.18
C ARG A 237 13.30 6.27 -14.70
N ASN A 238 14.48 6.15 -15.32
CA ASN A 238 14.61 6.02 -16.78
C ASN A 238 15.04 4.59 -17.14
N PRO A 239 14.11 3.75 -17.61
CA PRO A 239 14.43 2.40 -18.08
C PRO A 239 15.43 2.44 -19.22
N GLY A 240 16.33 1.46 -19.24
CA GLY A 240 17.41 1.35 -20.22
C GLY A 240 17.83 -0.09 -20.45
N PRO A 241 19.00 -0.31 -21.09
CA PRO A 241 19.43 -1.64 -21.55
C PRO A 241 19.53 -2.71 -20.46
N GLY A 242 19.72 -2.32 -19.19
CA GLY A 242 19.72 -3.26 -18.06
C GLY A 242 18.40 -4.02 -17.91
N VAL A 243 17.26 -3.38 -18.22
CA VAL A 243 15.93 -4.00 -18.16
C VAL A 243 15.79 -5.08 -19.23
N GLU A 244 16.19 -4.78 -20.46
CA GLU A 244 16.14 -5.73 -21.57
C GLU A 244 17.06 -6.93 -21.33
N LYS A 245 18.24 -6.68 -20.77
CA LYS A 245 19.18 -7.75 -20.37
C LYS A 245 18.64 -8.62 -19.23
N PHE A 246 17.87 -8.03 -18.31
CA PHE A 246 17.26 -8.76 -17.21
C PHE A 246 16.17 -9.71 -17.71
N LYS A 247 15.30 -9.24 -18.61
CA LYS A 247 14.27 -10.08 -19.25
C LYS A 247 13.91 -9.50 -20.62
N SER A 248 14.09 -10.30 -21.66
CA SER A 248 13.87 -9.81 -23.03
C SER A 248 12.41 -9.42 -23.27
N GLY A 249 12.19 -8.32 -23.98
CA GLY A 249 10.89 -7.73 -24.27
C GLY A 249 10.31 -6.89 -23.13
N LEU A 250 10.93 -6.88 -21.95
CA LEU A 250 10.44 -6.13 -20.80
C LEU A 250 10.60 -4.62 -20.98
N LEU A 251 11.67 -4.17 -21.65
CA LEU A 251 11.95 -2.74 -21.80
C LEU A 251 10.79 -2.02 -22.50
N ASP A 252 10.19 -2.63 -23.51
CA ASP A 252 9.07 -2.09 -24.28
C ASP A 252 7.78 -1.99 -23.46
N ARG A 253 7.64 -2.74 -22.35
CA ARG A 253 6.47 -2.68 -21.45
C ARG A 253 6.57 -1.55 -20.42
N VAL A 254 7.79 -1.15 -20.08
CA VAL A 254 8.06 -0.15 -19.04
C VAL A 254 8.54 1.18 -19.60
N LYS A 255 8.88 1.23 -20.90
CA LYS A 255 9.26 2.45 -21.61
C LYS A 255 8.85 2.39 -23.07
N TYR A 256 7.88 3.22 -23.44
CA TYR A 256 7.34 3.27 -24.79
C TYR A 256 6.87 4.69 -25.15
N LYS A 257 6.43 4.87 -26.39
CA LYS A 257 5.81 6.10 -26.86
C LYS A 257 4.28 5.97 -26.85
N ALA A 258 3.61 6.92 -26.21
CA ALA A 258 2.17 7.10 -26.30
C ALA A 258 1.89 8.58 -26.53
N GLU A 259 1.02 8.90 -27.49
CA GLU A 259 0.65 10.29 -27.82
C GLU A 259 1.87 11.22 -28.03
N GLY A 260 2.91 10.70 -28.70
CA GLY A 260 4.18 11.42 -28.94
C GLY A 260 5.10 11.56 -27.71
N LYS A 261 4.60 11.30 -26.50
CA LYS A 261 5.35 11.40 -25.24
C LYS A 261 6.00 10.07 -24.87
N THR A 262 7.15 10.15 -24.20
CA THR A 262 7.81 8.96 -23.66
C THR A 262 7.21 8.61 -22.31
N VAL A 263 6.54 7.47 -22.25
CA VAL A 263 6.01 6.89 -21.01
C VAL A 263 7.14 6.12 -20.30
N ARG A 264 7.22 6.25 -18.97
CA ARG A 264 8.16 5.52 -18.11
C ARG A 264 7.39 4.99 -16.91
N ARG A 265 7.42 3.67 -16.70
CA ARG A 265 6.58 3.00 -15.68
C ARG A 265 7.37 2.41 -14.51
N LEU A 266 8.69 2.57 -14.50
CA LEU A 266 9.59 1.87 -13.57
C LEU A 266 9.81 2.63 -12.26
N GLY A 267 8.79 3.38 -11.82
CA GLY A 267 8.77 4.13 -10.57
C GLY A 267 9.59 5.42 -10.55
N VAL A 268 9.94 5.89 -9.35
CA VAL A 268 10.61 7.18 -9.09
C VAL A 268 11.94 7.00 -8.36
N MET A 269 12.76 8.06 -8.41
CA MET A 269 13.95 8.22 -7.58
C MET A 269 13.68 9.29 -6.52
N GLY A 270 14.43 9.25 -5.43
CA GLY A 270 14.37 10.27 -4.40
C GLY A 270 15.67 10.44 -3.61
N VAL A 271 15.66 11.47 -2.78
CA VAL A 271 16.69 11.77 -1.78
C VAL A 271 16.08 11.68 -0.38
N VAL A 272 16.85 11.20 0.59
CA VAL A 272 16.38 11.08 1.97
C VAL A 272 16.51 12.42 2.66
N ILE A 273 15.38 12.92 3.16
CA ILE A 273 15.27 14.19 3.88
C ILE A 273 15.34 13.96 5.38
N ARG A 274 14.64 12.95 5.88
CA ARG A 274 14.64 12.56 7.29
C ARG A 274 15.05 11.10 7.43
N ALA A 275 16.05 10.87 8.28
CA ALA A 275 16.56 9.54 8.56
C ALA A 275 15.65 8.80 9.53
N SER A 276 15.45 7.51 9.30
CA SER A 276 14.79 6.57 10.23
C SER A 276 14.89 5.16 9.65
N ILE A 277 14.50 4.17 10.43
CA ILE A 277 14.31 2.80 9.94
C ILE A 277 12.96 2.70 9.23
N LEU A 278 12.94 2.03 8.09
CA LEU A 278 11.73 1.74 7.31
C LEU A 278 11.44 0.24 7.36
N TRP A 279 10.26 -0.10 7.88
CA TRP A 279 9.71 -1.45 7.94
C TRP A 279 8.54 -1.57 6.97
N PRO A 280 8.37 -2.66 6.21
CA PRO A 280 7.13 -2.91 5.47
C PRO A 280 5.88 -2.81 6.36
N GLY A 281 4.76 -2.37 5.79
CA GLY A 281 3.51 -2.12 6.51
C GLY A 281 2.72 -0.92 5.98
N GLY A 282 1.49 -0.76 6.46
CA GLY A 282 0.65 0.41 6.18
C GLY A 282 1.06 1.62 7.00
N TYR A 283 0.88 2.81 6.43
CA TYR A 283 1.13 4.09 7.09
C TYR A 283 0.02 5.09 6.81
#